data_AF-A0A701QPE3-F1
#
_entry.id   AF-A0A701QPE3-F1
#
_cell.length_a   1.000
_cell.length_b   1.000
_cell.length_c   1.000
_cell.angle_alpha   90.00
_cell.angle_beta   90.00
_cell.angle_gamma   90.00
#
_symmetry.space_group_name_H-M   'P 1'
#
loop_
_entity.id
_entity.type
_entity.pdbx_description
1 polymer ?
#
loop_
_entity_poly.entity_id
_entity_poly.type
_entity_poly.pdbx_seq_one_letter_code
_entity_poly.pdbx_strand_id
1 'polypeptide(L)'
;DGHKRALIVTDRFLFNNGYADQITSVLKAAGVETEVFFEVEADPTLSVVRKGAELANSFKPDVIIALGGGSPMDAAKIMWVMYEHPETHFE
;
A
#
# COMPACT_ATOMS: atom_id res chain seq x y z
N ASP A 1 -6.44 21.28 -5.00
CA ASP A 1 -7.03 19.94 -4.80
C ASP A 1 -6.06 19.03 -4.09
N GLY A 2 -6.55 18.10 -3.27
CA GLY A 2 -5.74 17.14 -2.53
C GLY A 2 -6.23 15.71 -2.77
N HIS A 3 -5.34 14.74 -2.52
CA HIS A 3 -5.62 13.31 -2.64
C HIS A 3 -6.86 12.89 -1.84
N LYS A 4 -7.62 11.93 -2.38
CA LYS A 4 -8.94 11.47 -1.89
C LYS A 4 -8.96 9.99 -1.54
N ARG A 5 -8.00 9.19 -2.03
CA ARG A 5 -7.98 7.73 -1.87
C ARG A 5 -6.54 7.24 -1.60
N ALA A 6 -6.25 6.90 -0.35
CA ALA A 6 -4.92 6.47 0.07
C ALA A 6 -4.86 4.93 0.25
N LEU A 7 -3.91 4.29 -0.42
CA LEU A 7 -3.54 2.90 -0.13
C LEU A 7 -2.31 2.88 0.77
N ILE A 8 -2.45 2.33 1.97
CA ILE A 8 -1.34 2.14 2.91
C ILE A 8 -0.76 0.74 2.70
N VAL A 9 0.54 0.64 2.47
CA VAL A 9 1.27 -0.63 2.31
C VAL A 9 2.19 -0.81 3.51
N THR A 10 2.00 -1.88 4.27
CA THR A 10 2.70 -2.13 5.53
C THR A 10 2.85 -3.63 5.81
N ASP A 11 3.45 -3.99 6.93
CA ASP A 11 3.54 -5.37 7.42
C ASP A 11 2.52 -5.66 8.53
N ARG A 12 2.35 -6.95 8.85
CA ARG A 12 1.42 -7.39 9.92
C ARG A 12 1.79 -6.85 11.28
N PHE A 13 3.08 -6.65 11.57
CA PHE A 13 3.53 -6.18 12.88
C PHE A 13 3.06 -4.75 13.10
N LEU A 14 3.32 -3.85 12.15
CA LEU A 14 2.92 -2.45 12.24
C LEU A 14 1.40 -2.28 12.21
N PHE A 15 0.71 -3.09 11.40
CA PHE A 15 -0.75 -3.12 11.39
C PHE A 15 -1.32 -3.54 12.74
N ASN A 16 -0.90 -4.69 13.27
CA ASN A 16 -1.43 -5.24 14.53
C ASN A 16 -1.12 -4.38 15.75
N ASN A 17 -0.03 -3.60 15.71
CA ASN A 17 0.34 -2.67 16.78
C ASN A 17 -0.24 -1.26 16.60
N GLY A 18 -1.14 -1.04 15.64
CA GLY A 18 -1.88 0.22 15.47
C GLY A 18 -1.08 1.37 14.85
N TYR A 19 0.10 1.12 14.28
CA TYR A 19 0.87 2.18 13.61
C TYR A 19 0.17 2.64 12.33
N ALA A 20 -0.50 1.74 11.60
CA ALA A 20 -1.32 2.10 10.45
C ALA A 20 -2.53 2.96 10.84
N ASP A 21 -3.09 2.75 12.04
CA ASP A 21 -4.23 3.52 12.54
C ASP A 21 -3.89 4.99 12.79
N GLN A 22 -2.65 5.28 13.19
CA GLN A 22 -2.17 6.67 13.35
C GLN A 22 -2.27 7.46 12.04
N ILE A 23 -1.98 6.81 10.91
CA ILE A 23 -2.08 7.42 9.58
C ILE A 23 -3.54 7.50 9.14
N THR A 24 -4.26 6.36 9.17
CA THR A 24 -5.62 6.31 8.64
C THR A 24 -6.59 7.19 9.42
N SER A 25 -6.39 7.38 10.72
CA SER A 25 -7.21 8.27 11.54
C SER A 25 -7.11 9.73 11.09
N VAL A 26 -5.90 10.21 10.78
CA VAL A 26 -5.69 11.59 10.28
C VAL A 26 -6.30 11.76 8.89
N LEU A 27 -6.08 10.79 8.00
CA LEU A 27 -6.61 10.83 6.63
C LEU A 27 -8.14 10.78 6.60
N LYS A 28 -8.76 9.88 7.37
CA LYS A 28 -10.22 9.79 7.49
C LYS A 28 -10.84 11.07 8.06
N ALA A 29 -10.21 11.69 9.06
CA ALA A 29 -10.65 12.97 9.60
C ALA A 29 -10.63 14.11 8.56
N ALA A 30 -9.76 14.02 7.55
CA ALA A 30 -9.69 14.93 6.41
C ALA A 30 -10.59 14.53 5.23
N GLY A 31 -11.39 13.46 5.36
CA GLY A 31 -12.29 12.97 4.31
C GLY A 31 -11.60 12.19 3.19
N VAL A 32 -10.44 11.59 3.46
CA VAL A 32 -9.71 10.70 2.55
C VAL A 32 -10.15 9.26 2.80
N GLU A 33 -10.58 8.56 1.76
CA GLU A 33 -10.83 7.12 1.84
C GLU A 33 -9.51 6.37 1.96
N THR A 34 -9.45 5.35 2.81
CA THR A 34 -8.22 4.61 3.07
C THR A 34 -8.42 3.11 2.94
N GLU A 35 -7.48 2.43 2.32
CA GLU A 35 -7.36 0.98 2.34
C GLU A 35 -5.97 0.57 2.84
N VAL A 36 -5.86 -0.57 3.52
CA VAL A 36 -4.58 -1.03 4.10
C VAL A 36 -4.22 -2.42 3.60
N PHE A 37 -3.09 -2.52 2.90
CA PHE A 37 -2.44 -3.78 2.57
C PHE A 37 -1.34 -4.08 3.60
N PHE A 38 -1.55 -5.09 4.44
CA PHE A 38 -0.66 -5.43 5.56
C PHE A 38 0.00 -6.81 5.43
N GLU A 39 -0.01 -7.40 4.23
CA GLU A 39 0.53 -8.74 3.98
C GLU A 39 2.00 -8.74 3.53
N VAL A 40 2.70 -7.60 3.65
CA VAL A 40 4.13 -7.56 3.34
C VAL A 40 4.93 -8.29 4.42
N GLU A 41 5.78 -9.22 3.99
CA GLU A 41 6.69 -10.00 4.84
C GLU A 41 8.15 -9.57 4.61
N ALA A 42 9.09 -10.05 5.43
CA ALA A 42 10.51 -9.87 5.12
C ALA A 42 10.86 -10.50 3.77
N ASP A 43 11.68 -9.83 2.96
CA ASP A 43 12.00 -10.21 1.57
C ASP A 43 10.74 -10.45 0.71
N PRO A 44 10.05 -9.37 0.29
CA PRO A 44 8.71 -9.48 -0.29
C PRO A 44 8.74 -10.25 -1.60
N THR A 45 7.88 -11.26 -1.70
CA THR A 45 7.75 -12.06 -2.91
C THR A 45 6.92 -11.34 -3.96
N LEU A 46 7.14 -11.68 -5.24
CA LEU A 46 6.37 -11.11 -6.34
C LEU A 46 4.86 -11.43 -6.25
N SER A 47 4.48 -12.56 -5.64
CA SER A 47 3.06 -12.89 -5.43
C SER A 47 2.38 -11.93 -4.46
N VAL A 48 3.04 -11.53 -3.38
CA VAL A 48 2.54 -10.53 -2.42
C VAL A 48 2.40 -9.17 -3.10
N VAL A 49 3.40 -8.78 -3.91
CA VAL A 49 3.34 -7.54 -4.69
C VAL A 49 2.17 -7.55 -5.68
N ARG A 50 1.96 -8.64 -6.43
CA ARG A 50 0.82 -8.77 -7.36
C ARG A 50 -0.52 -8.65 -6.64
N LYS A 51 -0.66 -9.27 -5.46
CA LYS A 51 -1.86 -9.14 -4.63
C LYS A 51 -2.11 -7.69 -4.19
N GLY A 52 -1.07 -6.98 -3.79
CA GLY A 52 -1.16 -5.55 -3.46
C GLY A 52 -1.51 -4.68 -4.67
N ALA A 53 -0.98 -5.00 -5.85
CA ALA A 53 -1.32 -4.31 -7.10
C ALA A 53 -2.76 -4.59 -7.55
N GLU A 54 -3.27 -5.81 -7.38
CA GLU A 54 -4.68 -6.14 -7.61
C GLU A 54 -5.61 -5.35 -6.68
N LEU A 55 -5.24 -5.22 -5.41
CA LEU A 55 -5.96 -4.36 -4.46
C LEU A 55 -5.93 -2.90 -4.92
N ALA A 56 -4.77 -2.39 -5.36
CA ALA A 56 -4.66 -1.02 -5.89
C ALA A 56 -5.56 -0.82 -7.12
N ASN A 57 -5.62 -1.79 -8.05
CA ASN A 57 -6.49 -1.72 -9.23
C ASN A 57 -7.99 -1.70 -8.87
N SER A 58 -8.38 -2.43 -7.82
CA SER A 58 -9.75 -2.43 -7.31
C SER A 58 -10.09 -1.12 -6.59
N PHE A 59 -9.21 -0.70 -5.68
CA PHE A 59 -9.41 0.47 -4.81
C PHE A 59 -9.18 1.80 -5.53
N LYS A 60 -8.36 1.83 -6.59
CA LYS A 60 -7.97 3.03 -7.36
C LYS A 60 -7.46 4.16 -6.46
N PRO A 61 -6.35 3.95 -5.73
CA PRO A 61 -5.76 5.01 -4.93
C PRO A 61 -5.23 6.13 -5.83
N ASP A 62 -5.29 7.36 -5.34
CA ASP A 62 -4.60 8.51 -5.91
C ASP A 62 -3.31 8.85 -5.15
N VAL A 63 -3.02 8.12 -4.05
CA VAL A 63 -1.75 8.15 -3.33
C VAL A 63 -1.46 6.79 -2.69
N ILE A 64 -0.21 6.34 -2.76
CA ILE A 64 0.28 5.15 -2.05
C ILE A 64 1.21 5.60 -0.92
N ILE A 65 1.00 5.07 0.28
CA ILE A 65 1.78 5.38 1.48
C ILE A 65 2.45 4.09 1.96
N ALA A 66 3.78 4.01 1.83
CA ALA A 66 4.55 2.94 2.42
C ALA A 66 4.83 3.22 3.90
N LEU A 67 4.46 2.29 4.78
CA LEU A 67 4.72 2.36 6.22
C LEU A 67 5.54 1.14 6.65
N GLY A 68 6.79 1.37 7.03
CA GLY A 68 7.67 0.36 7.61
C GLY A 68 9.10 0.48 7.12
N GLY A 69 9.83 -0.63 7.19
CA GLY A 69 11.22 -0.72 6.74
C GLY A 69 11.37 -0.91 5.22
N GLY A 70 12.54 -1.41 4.81
CA GLY A 70 12.86 -1.64 3.39
C GLY A 70 11.84 -2.52 2.67
N SER A 71 11.37 -3.60 3.32
CA SER A 71 10.42 -4.52 2.70
C SER A 71 9.07 -3.86 2.30
N PRO A 72 8.27 -3.26 3.22
CA PRO A 72 7.07 -2.52 2.83
C PRO A 72 7.33 -1.40 1.81
N MET A 73 8.45 -0.68 1.93
CA MET A 73 8.80 0.39 0.99
C MET A 73 9.10 -0.13 -0.42
N ASP A 74 9.83 -1.22 -0.55
CA ASP A 74 10.19 -1.78 -1.85
C ASP A 74 8.98 -2.49 -2.50
N ALA A 75 8.19 -3.23 -1.70
CA ALA A 75 6.94 -3.80 -2.16
C ALA A 75 5.98 -2.72 -2.70
N ALA A 76 5.82 -1.61 -1.97
CA ALA A 76 4.96 -0.50 -2.39
C ALA A 76 5.40 0.15 -3.70
N LYS A 77 6.71 0.32 -3.94
CA LYS A 77 7.23 0.87 -5.21
C LYS A 77 6.91 -0.04 -6.38
N ILE A 78 7.05 -1.36 -6.22
CA ILE A 78 6.74 -2.31 -7.30
C ILE A 78 5.21 -2.38 -7.52
N MET A 79 4.41 -2.39 -6.45
CA MET A 79 2.95 -2.30 -6.55
C MET A 79 2.51 -1.04 -7.30
N TRP A 80 3.16 0.09 -7.05
CA TRP A 80 2.89 1.35 -7.75
C TRP A 80 3.18 1.24 -9.25
N VAL A 81 4.34 0.67 -9.63
CA VAL A 81 4.65 0.44 -11.05
C VAL A 81 3.63 -0.50 -11.69
N MET A 82 3.24 -1.59 -11.03
CA MET A 82 2.23 -2.52 -11.57
C MET A 82 0.82 -1.92 -11.64
N TYR A 83 0.52 -0.91 -10.82
CA TYR A 83 -0.75 -0.20 -10.85
C TYR A 83 -0.81 0.81 -12.02
N GLU A 84 0.25 1.60 -12.21
CA GLU A 84 0.32 2.61 -13.29
C GLU A 84 0.63 1.98 -14.66
N HIS A 85 1.40 0.89 -14.66
CA HIS A 85 1.89 0.18 -15.85
C HIS A 85 1.59 -1.32 -15.74
N PRO A 86 0.31 -1.74 -15.85
CA PRO A 86 -0.10 -3.14 -15.70
C PRO A 86 0.53 -4.10 -16.73
N GLU A 87 1.08 -3.57 -17.83
CA GLU A 87 1.88 -4.30 -18.82
C GLU A 87 3.28 -4.68 -18.35
N THR A 88 3.76 -4.10 -17.24
CA THR A 88 5.10 -4.37 -16.71
C THR A 88 5.20 -5.79 -16.17
N HIS A 89 6.28 -6.49 -16.53
CA HIS A 89 6.57 -7.83 -16.02
C HIS A 89 7.89 -7.82 -15.27
N PHE A 90 7.81 -8.19 -14.00
CA PHE A 90 8.98 -8.44 -13.15
C PHE A 90 9.26 -9.95 -13.20
N GLU A 91 10.52 -10.31 -13.48
CA GLU A 91 11.04 -11.68 -13.49
C GLU A 91 11.71 -12.04 -12.16
#